data_AF-A0A537DYS3-F1
#
_entry.id   AF-A0A537DYS3-F1
#
_cell.length_a   1.000
_cell.length_b   1.000
_cell.length_c   1.000
_cell.angle_alpha   90.00
_cell.angle_beta   90.00
_cell.angle_gamma   90.00
#
_symmetry.space_group_name_H-M   'P 1'
#
loop_
_entity.id
_entity.type
_entity.pdbx_description
1 polymer ?
#
loop_
_entity_poly.entity_id
_entity_poly.type
_entity_poly.pdbx_seq_one_letter_code
_entity_poly.pdbx_strand_id
1 'polypeptide(L)' 'MATARFRFFGDIGQFLAAPKRDAPFEFSCARAASLKNAIEALGVPH' A
#
# COMPACT_ATOMS: atom_id res chain seq x y z
N MET A 1 -16.77 2.11 -0.99
CA MET A 1 -15.33 1.81 -1.07
C MET A 1 -14.60 3.11 -1.30
N ALA A 2 -13.39 3.27 -0.75
CA ALA A 2 -12.57 4.45 -0.96
C ALA A 2 -11.30 4.06 -1.70
N THR A 3 -10.81 4.91 -2.59
CA THR A 3 -9.53 4.72 -3.28
C THR A 3 -8.50 5.61 -2.60
N ALA A 4 -7.38 5.01 -2.19
CA ALA A 4 -6.24 5.73 -1.62
C ALA A 4 -5.04 5.61 -2.54
N ARG A 5 -4.20 6.64 -2.56
CA ARG A 5 -2.95 6.65 -3.32
C ARG A 5 -1.77 6.45 -2.37
N PHE A 6 -0.98 5.42 -2.61
CA PHE A 6 0.18 5.07 -1.78
C PHE A 6 1.49 5.29 -2.53
N ARG A 7 2.52 5.67 -1.79
CA ARG A 7 3.91 5.65 -2.25
C ARG A 7 4.79 5.27 -1.05
N PHE A 8 5.57 4.21 -1.20
CA PHE A 8 6.51 3.75 -0.18
C PHE A 8 7.94 4.14 -0.59
N PHE A 9 8.74 4.52 0.39
CA PHE A 9 10.11 5.01 0.20
C PHE A 9 11.10 4.12 0.94
N GLY A 10 12.33 4.06 0.42
CA GLY A 10 13.42 3.27 1.00
C GLY A 10 13.12 1.78 1.03
N ASP A 11 13.67 1.09 2.04
CA ASP A 11 13.63 -0.37 2.15
C ASP A 11 12.19 -0.92 2.28
N ILE A 12 11.23 -0.10 2.70
CA ILE A 12 9.82 -0.53 2.79
C ILE A 12 9.25 -0.86 1.41
N GLY A 13 9.74 -0.21 0.35
CA GLY A 13 9.36 -0.53 -1.03
C GLY A 13 9.74 -1.95 -1.44
N GLN A 14 10.70 -2.61 -0.77
CA GLN A 14 11.15 -3.95 -1.13
C GLN A 14 10.05 -5.02 -0.95
N PHE A 15 9.07 -4.75 -0.06
CA PHE A 15 7.96 -5.65 0.21
C PHE A 15 6.85 -5.55 -0.84
N LEU A 16 6.85 -4.51 -1.67
CA LEU A 16 5.86 -4.32 -2.72
C LEU A 16 6.22 -5.11 -3.98
N ALA A 17 5.17 -5.45 -4.74
CA ALA A 17 5.34 -5.96 -6.10
C ALA A 17 6.15 -4.97 -6.96
N ALA A 18 7.02 -5.48 -7.84
CA ALA A 18 7.90 -4.68 -8.70
C ALA A 18 7.25 -3.44 -9.36
N PRO A 19 6.04 -3.50 -9.96
CA PRO A 19 5.42 -2.33 -10.59
C PRO A 19 4.96 -1.25 -9.60
N LYS A 20 4.89 -1.56 -8.31
CA LYS A 20 4.47 -0.65 -7.23
C LYS A 20 5.66 -0.03 -6.47
N ARG A 21 6.90 -0.46 -6.79
CA ARG A 21 8.11 0.07 -6.17
C ARG A 21 8.44 1.45 -6.75
N ASP A 22 8.86 2.38 -5.89
CA ASP A 22 9.27 3.76 -6.21
C ASP A 22 8.23 4.65 -6.93
N ALA A 23 7.05 4.10 -7.23
CA ALA A 23 5.98 4.76 -7.95
C ALA A 23 4.72 4.87 -7.07
N PRO A 24 3.96 5.97 -7.19
CA PRO A 24 2.66 6.06 -6.55
C PRO A 24 1.65 5.19 -7.28
N PHE A 25 0.84 4.44 -6.54
CA PHE A 25 -0.22 3.58 -7.09
C PHE A 25 -1.53 3.75 -6.33
N GLU A 26 -2.64 3.43 -7.00
CA GLU A 26 -3.98 3.42 -6.40
C GLU A 26 -4.29 2.07 -5.77
N PHE A 27 -4.95 2.11 -4.61
CA PHE A 27 -5.40 0.94 -3.89
C PHE A 27 -6.83 1.12 -3.41
N SER A 28 -7.68 0.15 -3.75
CA SER A 28 -9.07 0.13 -3.31
C SER A 28 -9.17 -0.38 -1.89
N CYS A 29 -9.53 0.51 -0.96
CA CYS A 29 -9.73 0.19 0.43
C CYS A 29 -11.12 -0.42 0.65
N ALA A 30 -11.15 -1.53 1.41
CA ALA A 30 -12.39 -2.11 1.92
C ALA A 30 -13.14 -1.10 2.81
N ARG A 31 -14.47 -1.30 2.96
CA ARG A 31 -15.28 -0.43 3.83
C ARG A 31 -14.75 -0.48 5.26
N ALA A 32 -14.57 0.70 5.87
CA ALA A 32 -14.01 0.84 7.22
C ALA A 32 -12.58 0.27 7.40
N ALA A 33 -11.82 0.09 6.31
CA ALA A 33 -10.42 -0.26 6.41
C ALA A 33 -9.61 0.91 6.99
N SER A 34 -8.82 0.61 8.01
CA SER A 34 -7.82 1.55 8.54
C SER A 34 -6.60 1.61 7.62
N LEU A 35 -5.73 2.61 7.84
CA LEU A 35 -4.42 2.67 7.16
C LEU A 35 -3.59 1.40 7.41
N LYS A 36 -3.61 0.87 8.64
CA LYS A 36 -2.92 -0.38 8.98
C LYS A 36 -3.43 -1.53 8.12
N ASN A 37 -4.76 -1.69 8.02
CA ASN A 37 -5.36 -2.76 7.23
C ASN A 37 -4.95 -2.67 5.75
N ALA A 38 -4.83 -1.45 5.21
CA ALA A 38 -4.38 -1.23 3.83
C ALA A 38 -2.90 -1.60 3.64
N ILE A 39 -2.03 -1.22 4.58
CA ILE A 39 -0.59 -1.55 4.54
C ILE A 39 -0.37 -3.07 4.66
N GLU A 40 -1.08 -3.74 5.57
CA GLU A 40 -1.03 -5.21 5.72
C GLU A 40 -1.53 -5.92 4.44
N ALA A 41 -2.60 -5.42 3.83
CA ALA A 41 -3.11 -5.95 2.56
C ALA A 41 -2.15 -5.74 1.38
N LEU A 42 -1.21 -4.79 1.50
CA LEU A 42 -0.13 -4.58 0.53
C LEU A 42 1.08 -5.50 0.78
N GLY A 43 1.06 -6.31 1.84
CA GLY A 43 2.14 -7.23 2.20
C GLY A 43 3.32 -6.56 2.90
N VAL A 44 3.18 -5.31 3.33
CA VAL A 44 4.22 -4.57 4.05
C VAL A 44 4.12 -4.90 5.54
N PRO A 45 5.18 -5.43 6.17
CA PRO A 45 5.19 -5.67 7.61
C PRO A 45 5.15 -4.33 8.38
N HIS A 46 4.45 -4.33 9.52
CA HIS A 46 4.29 -3.18 10.41
C HIS A 46 5.25 -3.21 11.59
#